data_AF-A0A6J4M7Y1-F1
#
_entry.id   AF-A0A6J4M7Y1-F1
#
_cell.length_a   1.000
_cell.length_b   1.000
_cell.length_c   1.000
_cell.angle_alpha   90.00
_cell.angle_beta   90.00
_cell.angle_gamma   90.00
#
_symmetry.space_group_name_H-M   'P 1'
#
loop_
_entity.id
_entity.type
_entity.pdbx_description
1 polymer ?
#
loop_
_entity_poly.entity_id
_entity_poly.type
_entity_poly.pdbx_seq_one_letter_code
_entity_poly.pdbx_strand_id
1 'polypeptide(L)' 'ALPRLDVPATFLVGELDLAEQRDLTSRLAARVPGARQAVLPDTAHVPSLDAPDVVLAALEEALAR' A
#
# COMPACT_ATOMS: atom_id res chain seq x y z
N ALA A 1 19.06 -9.22 -4.38
CA ALA A 1 18.30 -7.98 -4.11
C ALA A 1 17.25 -7.82 -5.20
N LEU A 2 16.05 -7.34 -4.88
CA LEU A 2 15.05 -7.02 -5.92
C LEU A 2 15.59 -5.90 -6.83
N PRO A 3 15.42 -6.00 -8.16
CA PRO A 3 15.78 -4.91 -9.08
C PRO A 3 14.94 -3.66 -8.80
N ARG A 4 15.46 -2.49 -9.21
CA ARG A 4 14.75 -1.21 -9.05
C ARG A 4 13.45 -1.25 -9.87
N LEU A 5 12.35 -0.85 -9.24
CA LEU A 5 11.07 -0.62 -9.92
C LEU A 5 11.06 0.82 -10.43
N ASP A 6 10.91 1.00 -11.74
CA ASP A 6 10.85 2.30 -12.43
C ASP A 6 9.42 2.60 -12.96
N VAL A 7 8.41 1.95 -12.37
CA VAL A 7 6.99 2.13 -12.70
C VAL A 7 6.25 2.82 -11.55
N PRO A 8 5.14 3.53 -11.82
CA PRO A 8 4.26 4.03 -10.76
C PRO A 8 3.84 2.89 -9.82
N ALA A 9 3.96 3.12 -8.52
CA ALA A 9 3.61 2.14 -7.50
C ALA A 9 2.89 2.79 -6.33
N THR A 10 1.83 2.14 -5.87
CA THR A 10 1.09 2.50 -4.65
C THR A 10 1.14 1.32 -3.70
N PHE A 11 1.60 1.56 -2.48
CA PHE A 11 1.67 0.59 -1.40
C PHE A 11 0.50 0.81 -0.45
N LEU A 12 -0.28 -0.25 -0.19
CA LEU A 12 -1.41 -0.22 0.72
C LEU A 12 -1.08 -1.07 1.95
N VAL A 13 -1.40 -0.58 3.15
CA VAL A 13 -1.28 -1.36 4.40
C VAL A 13 -2.45 -1.03 5.33
N GLY A 14 -2.99 -2.02 6.02
CA GLY A 14 -4.04 -1.78 7.00
C GLY A 14 -3.54 -1.03 8.23
N GLU A 15 -4.37 -0.13 8.75
CA GLU A 15 -4.08 0.60 9.99
C GLU A 15 -3.82 -0.33 11.19
N LEU A 16 -4.56 -1.45 11.23
CA LEU A 16 -4.53 -2.44 12.30
C LEU A 16 -3.60 -3.63 11.99
N ASP A 17 -2.84 -3.55 10.89
CA ASP A 17 -1.83 -4.57 10.60
C ASP A 17 -0.70 -4.52 11.66
N LEU A 18 0.06 -5.61 11.75
CA LEU A 18 1.20 -5.72 12.63
C LEU A 18 2.18 -4.56 12.38
N ALA A 19 2.77 -4.06 13.46
CA ALA A 19 3.70 -2.92 13.38
C ALA A 19 4.84 -3.19 12.40
N GLU A 20 5.33 -4.43 12.33
CA GLU A 20 6.38 -4.87 11.40
C GLU A 20 5.93 -4.77 9.93
N GLN A 21 4.65 -5.00 9.62
CA GLN A 21 4.11 -4.88 8.26
C GLN A 21 3.98 -3.42 7.82
N ARG A 22 3.52 -2.54 8.73
CA ARG A 22 3.48 -1.08 8.50
C ARG A 22 4.89 -0.52 8.27
N ASP A 23 5.84 -0.98 9.07
CA ASP A 23 7.26 -0.64 8.92
C ASP A 23 7.86 -1.14 7.60
N LEU A 24 7.61 -2.40 7.25
CA LEU A 24 8.10 -3.00 6.02
C LEU A 24 7.55 -2.27 4.79
N THR A 25 6.25 -1.97 4.80
CA THR A 25 5.58 -1.23 3.73
C THR A 25 6.23 0.14 3.51
N SER A 26 6.49 0.89 4.59
CA SER A 26 7.19 2.17 4.53
C SER A 26 8.60 2.06 3.94
N ARG A 27 9.37 1.04 4.36
CA ARG A 27 10.71 0.80 3.82
C ARG A 27 10.69 0.40 2.34
N LEU A 28 9.66 -0.32 1.89
CA LEU A 28 9.51 -0.70 0.48
C LEU A 28 9.10 0.49 -0.38
N ALA A 29 8.13 1.29 0.08
CA ALA A 29 7.70 2.51 -0.61
C ALA A 29 8.86 3.49 -0.80
N ALA A 30 9.69 3.68 0.23
CA ALA A 30 10.87 4.55 0.16
C ALA A 30 11.93 4.11 -0.86
N ARG A 31 11.89 2.86 -1.34
CA ARG A 31 12.85 2.32 -2.33
C ARG A 31 12.39 2.47 -3.77
N VAL A 32 11.14 2.86 -4.01
CA VAL A 32 10.57 3.01 -5.34
C VAL A 32 10.39 4.50 -5.64
N PRO A 33 11.16 5.08 -6.59
CA PRO A 33 11.04 6.49 -6.93
C PRO A 33 9.62 6.88 -7.33
N GLY A 34 9.07 7.91 -6.68
CA GLY A 34 7.71 8.40 -6.96
C GLY A 34 6.58 7.52 -6.42
N ALA A 35 6.90 6.47 -5.65
CA ALA A 35 5.88 5.63 -5.03
C ALA A 35 5.07 6.37 -3.97
N ARG A 36 3.87 5.86 -3.75
CA ARG A 36 2.92 6.34 -2.75
C ARG A 36 2.66 5.26 -1.73
N GLN A 37 2.29 5.69 -0.54
CA GLN A 37 1.79 4.80 0.50
C GLN A 37 0.45 5.32 1.00
N ALA A 38 -0.52 4.42 1.16
CA ALA A 38 -1.78 4.68 1.84
C ALA A 38 -1.94 3.71 3.01
N VAL A 39 -2.34 4.24 4.16
CA VAL A 39 -2.77 3.44 5.31
C VAL A 39 -4.29 3.36 5.25
N LEU A 40 -4.83 2.14 5.20
CA LEU A 40 -6.25 1.89 5.02
C LEU A 40 -6.93 1.81 6.41
N PRO A 41 -7.85 2.73 6.73
CA PRO A 41 -8.47 2.80 8.05
C PRO A 41 -9.29 1.53 8.33
N ASP A 42 -9.36 1.13 9.60
CA ASP A 42 -10.20 0.01 10.07
C ASP A 42 -9.94 -1.34 9.36
N THR A 43 -8.77 -1.53 8.74
CA THR A 43 -8.38 -2.80 8.10
C THR A 43 -7.11 -3.38 8.73
N ALA A 44 -7.00 -4.71 8.74
CA ALA A 44 -5.86 -5.43 9.28
C ALA A 44 -4.99 -5.96 8.13
N HIS A 45 -4.54 -7.21 8.22
CA HIS A 45 -3.56 -7.77 7.30
C HIS A 45 -4.10 -8.05 5.90
N VAL A 46 -5.43 -8.21 5.74
CA VAL A 46 -6.04 -8.51 4.44
C VAL A 46 -7.12 -7.49 4.09
N PRO A 47 -6.75 -6.22 3.78
CA PRO A 47 -7.73 -5.15 3.53
C PRO A 47 -8.71 -5.43 2.40
N SER A 48 -8.34 -6.26 1.42
CA SER A 48 -9.23 -6.65 0.31
C SER A 48 -10.38 -7.56 0.74
N LEU A 49 -10.25 -8.23 1.89
CA LEU A 49 -11.32 -8.98 2.53
C LEU A 49 -12.05 -8.14 3.58
N ASP A 50 -11.31 -7.33 4.35
CA ASP A 50 -11.87 -6.52 5.44
C ASP A 50 -12.76 -5.38 4.90
N ALA A 51 -12.29 -4.67 3.87
CA ALA A 51 -12.96 -3.51 3.29
C ALA A 51 -12.66 -3.41 1.77
N PRO A 52 -13.29 -4.26 0.93
CA PRO A 52 -13.04 -4.30 -0.51
C PRO A 52 -13.26 -2.95 -1.20
N ASP A 53 -14.26 -2.18 -0.77
CA ASP A 53 -14.56 -0.85 -1.35
C ASP A 53 -13.46 0.17 -1.08
N VAL A 54 -12.81 0.10 0.09
CA VAL A 54 -11.68 0.97 0.45
C VAL A 54 -10.47 0.64 -0.44
N VAL A 55 -10.22 -0.65 -0.67
CA VAL A 55 -9.16 -1.08 -1.60
C VAL A 55 -9.47 -0.67 -3.03
N LEU A 56 -10.72 -0.82 -3.48
CA LEU A 56 -11.14 -0.40 -4.81
C LEU A 56 -10.91 1.10 -5.02
N ALA A 57 -11.33 1.94 -4.07
CA ALA A 57 -11.10 3.39 -4.16
C ALA A 57 -9.60 3.73 -4.23
N ALA A 58 -8.76 3.04 -3.46
CA ALA A 58 -7.31 3.23 -3.51
C ALA A 58 -6.70 2.79 -4.86
N LEU A 59 -7.25 1.74 -5.48
CA LEU A 59 -6.86 1.30 -6.82
C LEU A 59 -7.28 2.31 -7.89
N GLU A 60 -8.50 2.82 -7.84
CA GLU A 60 -8.99 3.84 -8.76
C GLU A 60 -8.12 5.11 -8.69
N GLU A 61 -7.74 5.56 -7.49
CA GLU A 61 -6.83 6.71 -7.32
C GLU A 61 -5.43 6.45 -7.89
N ALA A 62 -4.96 5.20 -7.81
CA ALA A 62 -3.67 4.80 -8.37
C ALA A 62 -3.71 4.76 -9.91
N LEU A 63 -4.83 4.33 -10.51
CA LEU A 63 -5.02 4.17 -11.95
C LEU A 63 -5.38 5.46 -12.69
N ALA A 64 -5.98 6.44 -12.01
CA ALA A 64 -6.35 7.73 -12.61
C ALA A 64 -5.15 8.65 -12.93
N ARG A 65 -3.93 8.10 -13.00
CA ARG A 65 -2.66 8.81 -13.06
C ARG A 65 -1.81 8.37 -14.24
#